data_AF-A0A5Q0BKD8-F1
#
_entry.id   AF-A0A5Q0BKD8-F1
#
_cell.length_a   1.000
_cell.length_b   1.000
_cell.length_c   1.000
_cell.angle_alpha   90.00
_cell.angle_beta   90.00
_cell.angle_gamma   90.00
#
_symmetry.space_group_name_H-M   'P 1'
#
loop_
_entity.id
_entity.type
_entity.pdbx_description
1 polymer ?
#
loop_
_entity_poly.entity_id
_entity_poly.type
_entity_poly.pdbx_seq_one_letter_code
_entity_poly.pdbx_strand_id
1 'polypeptide(L)'
;MPTAFLRKPGHSYQDPLARVWIACAEQVGFKVARTGDAFASSDGRGTLLIGSDELLDPDDNLGQMIFHELCHALIEGEDAERLQDWGLDNSSGRDTWRERACLRLQAFLAGQYGLREFFAPTTDFRVSFWSKLPADPFETEQACGGFREPSCVLARQAVRRSNLPRWRAPLHGALQSSAAIAAVTPKRLGADDSALPSLWAMAASQPVAHPLGHAPLAAYHAGKGHGCGDCAWRFQPHQTWRIFRRRSWRCRHSPELKLSGDESACVRWEARELLDCLRCGACCREAYDSVEVELDEPVRVTHPDLVLCDGKRCKLKRTEQNRCQALNGGGAPTEAYACSIYEDRPRTCREFERGGAHCLAARQKVGLSL
;
A
#
# COMPACT_ATOMS: atom_id res chain seq x y z
N MET A 1 -17.82 48.56 35.85
CA MET A 1 -18.77 47.58 35.28
C MET A 1 -18.11 46.98 34.06
N PRO A 2 -17.72 45.69 34.05
CA PRO A 2 -17.21 45.07 32.85
C PRO A 2 -18.31 45.09 31.80
N THR A 3 -18.05 45.69 30.64
CA THR A 3 -18.95 45.67 29.50
C THR A 3 -19.16 44.22 29.07
N ALA A 4 -20.32 43.66 29.40
CA ALA A 4 -20.71 42.35 28.91
C ALA A 4 -20.67 42.40 27.37
N PHE A 5 -19.86 41.53 26.76
CA PHE A 5 -19.80 41.41 25.31
C PHE A 5 -21.21 41.11 24.78
N LEU A 6 -21.83 42.10 24.13
CA LEU A 6 -23.21 41.99 23.62
C LEU A 6 -23.33 41.06 22.41
N ARG A 7 -22.24 40.85 21.68
CA ARG A 7 -22.18 39.94 20.54
C ARG A 7 -22.13 38.49 21.00
N LYS A 8 -23.11 37.68 20.58
CA LYS A 8 -23.09 36.22 20.70
C LYS A 8 -22.59 35.61 19.38
N PRO A 9 -21.46 34.89 19.36
CA PRO A 9 -21.00 34.20 18.15
C PRO A 9 -22.03 33.15 17.70
N GLY A 10 -22.39 33.17 16.41
CA GLY A 10 -23.29 32.17 15.81
C GLY A 10 -22.57 31.03 15.10
N HIS A 11 -21.26 31.14 14.90
CA HIS A 11 -20.41 30.17 14.21
C HIS A 11 -19.03 30.12 14.87
N SER A 12 -18.40 28.95 14.86
CA SER A 12 -17.00 28.76 15.24
C SER A 12 -16.12 28.54 14.00
N TYR A 13 -14.90 29.07 14.03
CA TYR A 13 -13.90 28.74 13.03
C TYR A 13 -13.43 27.30 13.23
N GLN A 14 -13.16 26.62 12.13
CA GLN A 14 -12.66 25.25 12.11
C GLN A 14 -11.51 25.18 11.09
N ASP A 15 -10.42 24.55 11.48
CA ASP A 15 -9.28 24.33 10.58
C ASP A 15 -9.74 23.54 9.32
N PRO A 16 -9.50 24.06 8.09
CA PRO A 16 -9.92 23.39 6.86
C PRO A 16 -9.30 22.00 6.66
N LEU A 17 -8.05 21.80 7.04
CA LEU A 17 -7.38 20.50 6.95
C LEU A 17 -7.99 19.51 7.95
N ALA A 18 -8.23 19.94 9.19
CA ALA A 18 -8.91 19.12 10.20
C ALA A 18 -10.30 18.67 9.71
N ARG A 19 -11.07 19.60 9.12
CA ARG A 19 -12.40 19.33 8.54
C ARG A 19 -12.38 18.25 7.49
N VAL A 20 -11.40 18.31 6.58
CA VAL A 20 -11.21 17.32 5.50
C VAL A 20 -10.97 15.93 6.09
N TRP A 21 -10.07 15.83 7.08
CA TRP A 21 -9.68 14.53 7.63
C TRP A 21 -10.69 13.94 8.61
N ILE A 22 -11.42 14.76 9.39
CA ILE A 22 -12.55 14.29 10.19
C ILE A 22 -13.63 13.72 9.26
N ALA A 23 -13.99 14.43 8.19
CA ALA A 23 -14.97 13.92 7.23
C ALA A 23 -14.48 12.64 6.53
N CYS A 24 -13.17 12.52 6.24
CA CYS A 24 -12.58 11.29 5.73
C CYS A 24 -12.77 10.13 6.73
N ALA A 25 -12.39 10.33 8.00
CA ALA A 25 -12.54 9.34 9.07
C ALA A 25 -14.00 8.88 9.20
N GLU A 26 -14.96 9.82 9.22
CA GLU A 26 -16.39 9.52 9.32
C GLU A 26 -16.90 8.70 8.12
N GLN A 27 -16.48 9.05 6.90
CA GLN A 27 -16.88 8.33 5.68
C GLN A 27 -16.31 6.90 5.64
N VAL A 28 -15.12 6.66 6.21
CA VAL A 28 -14.57 5.31 6.35
C VAL A 28 -15.10 4.58 7.59
N GLY A 29 -15.93 5.21 8.42
CA GLY A 29 -16.62 4.59 9.55
C GLY A 29 -16.00 4.81 10.93
N PHE A 30 -15.08 5.76 11.09
CA PHE A 30 -14.50 6.15 12.38
C PHE A 30 -15.03 7.50 12.86
N LYS A 31 -15.21 7.63 14.18
CA LYS A 31 -15.39 8.92 14.84
C LYS A 31 -14.04 9.45 15.29
N VAL A 32 -13.91 10.77 15.38
CA VAL A 32 -12.71 11.42 15.93
C VAL A 32 -13.10 12.16 17.19
N ALA A 33 -12.39 11.90 18.29
CA ALA A 33 -12.54 12.62 19.55
C ALA A 33 -11.19 13.20 20.00
N ARG A 34 -11.20 14.43 20.51
CA ARG A 34 -10.01 15.08 21.07
C ARG A 34 -9.84 14.67 22.53
N THR A 35 -8.63 14.38 22.96
CA THR A 35 -8.33 13.94 24.34
C THR A 35 -7.05 14.56 24.88
N GLY A 36 -6.94 14.75 26.20
CA GLY A 36 -5.69 15.13 26.86
C GLY A 36 -4.83 13.94 27.30
N ASP A 37 -5.33 12.71 27.14
CA ASP A 37 -4.77 11.52 27.79
C ASP A 37 -3.90 10.64 26.86
N ALA A 38 -3.91 10.90 25.55
CA ALA A 38 -3.18 10.11 24.56
C ALA A 38 -2.82 10.96 23.34
N PHE A 39 -1.65 10.70 22.75
CA PHE A 39 -1.18 11.40 21.56
C PHE A 39 -1.98 11.00 20.30
N ALA A 40 -2.10 9.69 20.06
CA ALA A 40 -3.04 9.09 19.13
C ALA A 40 -3.35 7.66 19.62
N SER A 41 -4.61 7.25 19.54
CA SER A 41 -5.08 5.94 19.98
C SER A 41 -6.38 5.55 19.28
N SER A 42 -6.64 4.25 19.18
CA SER A 42 -7.94 3.70 18.77
C SER A 42 -8.57 2.96 19.94
N ASP A 43 -9.85 3.24 20.21
CA ASP A 43 -10.58 2.59 21.31
C ASP A 43 -11.04 1.15 20.99
N GLY A 44 -10.81 0.68 19.76
CA GLY A 44 -11.29 -0.62 19.27
C GLY A 44 -12.82 -0.70 19.11
N ARG A 45 -13.52 0.44 19.20
CA ARG A 45 -14.99 0.56 19.17
C ARG A 45 -15.45 1.60 18.14
N GLY A 46 -14.56 1.98 17.23
CA GLY A 46 -14.84 2.90 16.13
C GLY A 46 -14.54 4.37 16.44
N THR A 47 -13.79 4.68 17.50
CA THR A 47 -13.34 6.04 17.81
C THR A 47 -11.81 6.15 17.77
N LEU A 48 -11.32 7.12 17.02
CA LEU A 48 -9.94 7.60 17.07
C LEU A 48 -9.85 8.70 18.13
N LEU A 49 -9.02 8.48 19.14
CA LEU A 49 -8.71 9.41 20.22
C LEU A 49 -7.42 10.14 19.85
N ILE A 50 -7.50 11.42 19.51
CA ILE A 50 -6.34 12.21 19.08
C ILE A 50 -6.04 13.32 20.08
N GLY A 51 -4.78 13.44 20.49
CA GLY A 51 -4.28 14.38 21.48
C GLY A 51 -4.69 15.82 21.21
N SER A 52 -5.11 16.55 22.23
CA SER A 52 -5.52 17.96 22.15
C SER A 52 -4.35 18.85 21.73
N ASP A 53 -4.65 20.10 21.40
CA ASP A 53 -3.65 21.03 20.85
C ASP A 53 -2.51 21.30 21.86
N GLU A 54 -2.74 21.09 23.16
CA GLU A 54 -1.74 21.20 24.21
C GLU A 54 -0.76 20.01 24.28
N LEU A 55 -1.13 18.86 23.71
CA LEU A 55 -0.31 17.64 23.71
C LEU A 55 0.49 17.48 22.41
N LEU A 56 0.01 18.06 21.32
CA LEU A 56 0.63 17.96 20.00
C LEU A 56 1.85 18.88 19.88
N ASP A 57 2.89 18.42 19.19
CA ASP A 57 4.08 19.20 18.90
C ASP A 57 3.76 20.34 17.90
N PRO A 58 4.58 21.41 17.84
CA PRO A 58 4.31 22.54 16.94
C PRO A 58 4.21 22.21 15.44
N ASP A 59 4.77 21.07 15.01
CA ASP A 59 4.70 20.57 13.64
C ASP A 59 3.72 19.40 13.45
N ASP A 60 2.88 19.13 14.45
CA ASP A 60 1.72 18.24 14.32
C ASP A 60 0.48 18.97 13.83
N ASN A 61 -0.42 18.22 13.19
CA ASN A 61 -1.79 18.67 12.97
C ASN A 61 -2.78 17.50 13.06
N LEU A 62 -4.03 17.82 13.39
CA LEU A 62 -5.10 16.81 13.51
C LEU A 62 -5.28 15.98 12.22
N GLY A 63 -5.11 16.59 11.04
CA GLY A 63 -5.24 15.86 9.77
C GLY A 63 -4.18 14.77 9.60
N GLN A 64 -2.94 15.08 9.94
CA GLN A 64 -1.80 14.15 9.95
C GLN A 64 -2.02 13.00 10.93
N MET A 65 -2.49 13.30 12.15
CA MET A 65 -2.75 12.27 13.16
C MET A 65 -3.86 11.33 12.73
N ILE A 66 -4.97 11.86 12.19
CA ILE A 66 -6.03 11.03 11.62
C ILE A 66 -5.49 10.18 10.47
N PHE A 67 -4.73 10.77 9.55
CA PHE A 67 -4.19 10.03 8.41
C PHE A 67 -3.28 8.87 8.83
N HIS A 68 -2.46 9.07 9.86
CA HIS A 68 -1.61 8.04 10.45
C HIS A 68 -2.44 6.88 11.02
N GLU A 69 -3.46 7.17 11.84
CA GLU A 69 -4.36 6.15 12.38
C GLU A 69 -5.13 5.39 11.28
N LEU A 70 -5.56 6.08 10.22
CA LEU A 70 -6.17 5.42 9.06
C LEU A 70 -5.17 4.52 8.32
N CYS A 71 -3.89 4.88 8.28
CA CYS A 71 -2.84 4.02 7.76
C CYS A 71 -2.67 2.76 8.64
N HIS A 72 -2.72 2.88 9.96
CA HIS A 72 -2.72 1.71 10.86
C HIS A 72 -3.91 0.79 10.62
N ALA A 73 -5.12 1.32 10.51
CA ALA A 73 -6.30 0.52 10.18
C ALA A 73 -6.12 -0.26 8.87
N LEU A 74 -5.51 0.35 7.85
CA LEU A 74 -5.18 -0.31 6.58
C LEU A 74 -4.09 -1.37 6.71
N ILE A 75 -3.08 -1.16 7.56
CA ILE A 75 -1.97 -2.09 7.79
C ILE A 75 -2.43 -3.32 8.58
N GLU A 76 -3.14 -3.10 9.68
CA GLU A 76 -3.56 -4.14 10.60
C GLU A 76 -4.79 -4.90 10.09
N GLY A 77 -5.65 -4.23 9.32
CA GLY A 77 -6.81 -4.82 8.68
C GLY A 77 -8.06 -4.88 9.57
N GLU A 78 -9.17 -5.28 8.98
CA GLU A 78 -10.51 -5.13 9.58
C GLU A 78 -10.69 -5.89 10.92
N ASP A 79 -9.99 -7.01 11.11
CA ASP A 79 -10.08 -7.77 12.35
C ASP A 79 -9.46 -7.02 13.55
N ALA A 80 -8.43 -6.22 13.28
CA ALA A 80 -7.74 -5.40 14.28
C ALA A 80 -8.50 -4.12 14.65
N GLU A 81 -9.46 -3.67 13.84
CA GLU A 81 -10.27 -2.47 14.15
C GLU A 81 -11.11 -2.62 15.43
N ARG A 82 -11.30 -3.86 15.90
CA ARG A 82 -12.01 -4.19 17.14
C ARG A 82 -11.10 -4.27 18.38
N LEU A 83 -9.81 -4.06 18.20
CA LEU A 83 -8.80 -4.10 19.25
C LEU A 83 -8.36 -2.67 19.57
N GLN A 84 -8.13 -2.40 20.85
CA GLN A 84 -7.51 -1.14 21.27
C GLN A 84 -6.14 -1.02 20.59
N ASP A 85 -5.85 0.16 20.05
CA ASP A 85 -4.63 0.48 19.31
C ASP A 85 -4.27 -0.60 18.27
N TRP A 86 -5.30 -1.12 17.60
CA TRP A 86 -5.15 -2.12 16.55
C TRP A 86 -4.56 -3.45 17.03
N GLY A 87 -4.49 -3.67 18.35
CA GLY A 87 -3.83 -4.82 18.97
C GLY A 87 -2.31 -4.72 19.03
N LEU A 88 -1.75 -3.54 18.77
CA LEU A 88 -0.30 -3.29 18.80
C LEU A 88 0.21 -3.10 20.24
N ASP A 89 1.45 -3.52 20.47
CA ASP A 89 2.17 -3.19 21.69
C ASP A 89 2.99 -1.92 21.51
N ASN A 90 2.49 -0.84 22.09
CA ASN A 90 3.12 0.49 22.08
C ASN A 90 4.16 0.68 23.19
N SER A 91 4.34 -0.31 24.07
CA SER A 91 5.26 -0.24 25.23
C SER A 91 6.61 -0.92 24.97
N SER A 92 6.72 -1.70 23.89
CA SER A 92 7.94 -2.43 23.53
C SER A 92 8.28 -2.28 22.05
N GLY A 93 9.49 -2.70 21.68
CA GLY A 93 9.92 -2.69 20.28
C GLY A 93 9.27 -3.77 19.41
N ARG A 94 8.39 -4.63 19.94
CA ARG A 94 7.85 -5.82 19.26
C ARG A 94 7.20 -5.49 17.92
N ASP A 95 6.38 -4.45 17.88
CA ASP A 95 5.57 -4.08 16.72
C ASP A 95 6.16 -2.94 15.88
N THR A 96 7.43 -2.57 16.13
CA THR A 96 8.17 -1.53 15.39
C THR A 96 8.17 -1.75 13.87
N TRP A 97 8.16 -3.00 13.41
CA TRP A 97 8.15 -3.30 11.97
C TRP A 97 6.79 -3.00 11.32
N ARG A 98 5.69 -3.06 12.08
CA ARG A 98 4.34 -2.69 11.64
C ARG A 98 4.19 -1.18 11.55
N GLU A 99 4.78 -0.46 12.51
CA GLU A 99 4.94 0.99 12.45
C GLU A 99 5.69 1.43 11.19
N ARG A 100 6.82 0.77 10.89
CA ARG A 100 7.54 1.00 9.62
C ARG A 100 6.67 0.73 8.39
N ALA A 101 5.79 -0.27 8.44
CA ALA A 101 4.87 -0.57 7.34
C ALA A 101 3.82 0.56 7.17
N CYS A 102 3.28 1.07 8.28
CA CYS A 102 2.39 2.24 8.33
C CYS A 102 3.07 3.46 7.69
N LEU A 103 4.28 3.78 8.10
CA LEU A 103 5.02 4.93 7.57
C LEU A 103 5.38 4.79 6.08
N ARG A 104 5.66 3.56 5.59
CA ARG A 104 5.84 3.32 4.15
C ARG A 104 4.55 3.56 3.36
N LEU A 105 3.42 3.08 3.87
CA LEU A 105 2.11 3.33 3.27
C LEU A 105 1.79 4.83 3.25
N GLN A 106 2.00 5.51 4.38
CA GLN A 106 1.83 6.95 4.54
C GLN A 106 2.65 7.73 3.51
N ALA A 107 3.95 7.42 3.40
CA ALA A 107 4.84 8.03 2.42
C ALA A 107 4.38 7.78 0.96
N PHE A 108 3.92 6.56 0.65
CA PHE A 108 3.44 6.20 -0.68
C PHE A 108 2.14 6.91 -1.06
N LEU A 109 1.17 6.96 -0.15
CA LEU A 109 -0.12 7.59 -0.39
C LEU A 109 0.02 9.10 -0.47
N ALA A 110 0.68 9.74 0.50
CA ALA A 110 0.88 11.19 0.50
C ALA A 110 1.81 11.67 -0.62
N GLY A 111 2.83 10.88 -0.97
CA GLY A 111 3.77 11.21 -2.05
C GLY A 111 3.10 11.37 -3.41
N GLN A 112 2.00 10.66 -3.66
CA GLN A 112 1.23 10.80 -4.91
C GLN A 112 0.57 12.17 -5.07
N TYR A 113 0.49 12.96 -4.00
CA TYR A 113 -0.12 14.29 -3.96
C TYR A 113 0.88 15.40 -3.60
N GLY A 114 2.19 15.09 -3.54
CA GLY A 114 3.21 16.05 -3.12
C GLY A 114 3.19 16.33 -1.60
N LEU A 115 2.52 15.49 -0.81
CA LEU A 115 2.31 15.69 0.63
C LEU A 115 3.18 14.80 1.51
N ARG A 116 4.15 14.07 0.93
CA ARG A 116 5.00 13.13 1.68
C ARG A 116 5.60 13.80 2.91
N GLU A 117 6.42 14.84 2.72
CA GLU A 117 7.08 15.52 3.85
C GLU A 117 6.13 16.32 4.74
N PHE A 118 5.01 16.80 4.19
CA PHE A 118 3.97 17.48 4.98
C PHE A 118 3.32 16.54 5.99
N PHE A 119 3.12 15.27 5.63
CA PHE A 119 2.60 14.23 6.51
C PHE A 119 3.70 13.31 7.05
N ALA A 120 4.94 13.77 7.20
CA ALA A 120 5.97 12.98 7.88
C ALA A 120 5.58 12.77 9.36
N PRO A 121 5.94 11.65 10.02
CA PRO A 121 5.71 11.51 11.46
C PRO A 121 6.56 12.54 12.23
N THR A 122 6.08 13.01 13.37
CA THR A 122 6.78 13.94 14.28
C THR A 122 7.56 13.25 15.40
N THR A 123 7.26 11.97 15.65
CA THR A 123 7.94 11.14 16.64
C THR A 123 9.39 10.82 16.26
N ASP A 124 10.11 10.08 17.13
CA ASP A 124 11.47 9.58 16.85
C ASP A 124 11.59 8.79 15.53
N PHE A 125 10.48 8.31 14.97
CA PHE A 125 10.45 7.71 13.63
C PHE A 125 10.79 8.69 12.51
N ARG A 126 10.60 10.01 12.70
CA ARG A 126 11.08 11.07 11.80
C ARG A 126 12.56 10.88 11.48
N VAL A 127 13.37 10.72 12.52
CA VAL A 127 14.83 10.66 12.45
C VAL A 127 15.31 9.22 12.23
N SER A 128 14.74 8.27 12.97
CA SER A 128 15.24 6.89 12.98
C SER A 128 14.91 6.12 11.70
N PHE A 129 13.80 6.46 11.01
CA PHE A 129 13.29 5.72 9.85
C PHE A 129 12.89 6.61 8.66
N TRP A 130 11.97 7.56 8.85
CA TRP A 130 11.37 8.34 7.77
C TRP A 130 12.39 9.08 6.92
N SER A 131 13.31 9.80 7.56
CA SER A 131 14.36 10.57 6.85
C SER A 131 15.33 9.69 6.04
N LYS A 132 15.33 8.38 6.28
CA LYS A 132 16.14 7.39 5.55
C LYS A 132 15.33 6.64 4.47
N LEU A 133 14.01 6.87 4.39
CA LEU A 133 13.20 6.20 3.37
C LEU A 133 13.61 6.67 1.97
N PRO A 134 13.87 5.74 1.04
CA PRO A 134 14.11 6.11 -0.35
C PRO A 134 12.88 6.75 -1.00
N ALA A 135 13.08 7.33 -2.19
CA ALA A 135 12.00 7.97 -2.94
C ALA A 135 10.86 6.98 -3.27
N ASP A 136 11.20 5.72 -3.60
CA ASP A 136 10.26 4.60 -3.56
C ASP A 136 10.17 4.05 -2.13
N PRO A 137 9.05 4.23 -1.40
CA PRO A 137 8.91 3.74 -0.03
C PRO A 137 8.95 2.21 0.11
N PHE A 138 8.97 1.44 -0.98
CA PHE A 138 9.04 -0.01 -0.96
C PHE A 138 10.42 -0.57 -1.31
N GLU A 139 11.38 0.30 -1.60
CA GLU A 139 12.77 -0.09 -1.83
C GLU A 139 13.49 -0.34 -0.51
N THR A 140 14.20 -1.47 -0.45
CA THR A 140 15.02 -1.90 0.69
C THR A 140 16.22 -2.70 0.20
N GLU A 141 17.26 -2.73 1.02
CA GLU A 141 18.45 -3.53 0.74
C GLU A 141 18.14 -5.02 0.69
N GLN A 142 18.81 -5.75 -0.22
CA GLN A 142 18.64 -7.19 -0.36
C GLN A 142 18.99 -7.97 0.92
N ALA A 143 19.92 -7.44 1.74
CA ALA A 143 20.29 -8.01 3.04
C ALA A 143 19.13 -8.00 4.04
N CYS A 144 18.22 -7.02 3.95
CA CYS A 144 17.00 -6.95 4.76
C CYS A 144 15.82 -7.75 4.16
N GLY A 145 16.05 -8.50 3.08
CA GLY A 145 15.01 -9.23 2.35
C GLY A 145 14.51 -8.52 1.08
N GLY A 146 14.99 -7.31 0.79
CA GLY A 146 14.62 -6.56 -0.40
C GLY A 146 13.10 -6.42 -0.54
N PHE A 147 12.57 -6.71 -1.73
CA PHE A 147 11.12 -6.67 -1.98
C PHE A 147 10.29 -7.63 -1.09
N ARG A 148 10.89 -8.57 -0.35
CA ARG A 148 10.19 -9.44 0.62
C ARG A 148 10.34 -8.99 2.07
N GLU A 149 10.96 -7.85 2.32
CA GLU A 149 11.05 -7.28 3.66
C GLU A 149 9.62 -7.10 4.24
N PRO A 150 9.35 -7.58 5.47
CA PRO A 150 7.99 -7.67 6.02
C PRO A 150 7.21 -6.35 6.01
N SER A 151 7.85 -5.22 6.35
CA SER A 151 7.17 -3.92 6.35
C SER A 151 6.77 -3.48 4.94
N CYS A 152 7.60 -3.74 3.92
CA CYS A 152 7.25 -3.49 2.52
C CYS A 152 6.10 -4.39 2.03
N VAL A 153 6.11 -5.67 2.41
CA VAL A 153 5.06 -6.62 2.03
C VAL A 153 3.71 -6.17 2.57
N LEU A 154 3.66 -5.84 3.86
CA LEU A 154 2.44 -5.41 4.52
C LEU A 154 1.95 -4.06 3.99
N ALA A 155 2.85 -3.11 3.77
CA ALA A 155 2.50 -1.80 3.21
C ALA A 155 1.90 -1.91 1.79
N ARG A 156 2.42 -2.80 0.92
CA ARG A 156 1.82 -3.03 -0.41
C ARG A 156 0.45 -3.72 -0.33
N GLN A 157 0.23 -4.60 0.64
CA GLN A 157 -1.12 -5.14 0.90
C GLN A 157 -2.09 -4.03 1.33
N ALA A 158 -1.63 -3.11 2.17
CA ALA A 158 -2.41 -1.96 2.61
C ALA A 158 -2.71 -0.97 1.48
N VAL A 159 -1.81 -0.78 0.51
CA VAL A 159 -2.13 -0.04 -0.74
C VAL A 159 -3.30 -0.70 -1.48
N ARG A 160 -3.36 -2.03 -1.54
CA ARG A 160 -4.52 -2.71 -2.14
C ARG A 160 -5.81 -2.45 -1.37
N ARG A 161 -5.76 -2.53 -0.04
CA ARG A 161 -6.91 -2.24 0.84
C ARG A 161 -7.38 -0.79 0.68
N SER A 162 -6.46 0.15 0.51
CA SER A 162 -6.79 1.58 0.31
C SER A 162 -7.54 1.84 -0.99
N ASN A 163 -7.49 0.91 -1.95
CA ASN A 163 -8.23 0.98 -3.21
C ASN A 163 -9.63 0.30 -3.15
N LEU A 164 -10.01 -0.30 -2.02
CA LEU A 164 -11.34 -0.88 -1.82
C LEU A 164 -12.42 0.22 -1.67
N PRO A 165 -13.71 -0.09 -1.96
CA PRO A 165 -14.78 0.91 -1.98
C PRO A 165 -14.89 1.77 -0.71
N ARG A 166 -14.70 1.17 0.48
CA ARG A 166 -14.72 1.87 1.77
C ARG A 166 -13.68 3.01 1.84
N TRP A 167 -12.49 2.76 1.31
CA TRP A 167 -11.32 3.62 1.51
C TRP A 167 -11.04 4.55 0.34
N ARG A 168 -11.26 4.07 -0.88
CA ARG A 168 -10.74 4.72 -2.10
C ARG A 168 -11.19 6.16 -2.23
N ALA A 169 -12.50 6.41 -2.21
CA ALA A 169 -13.01 7.77 -2.45
C ALA A 169 -12.70 8.71 -1.27
N PRO A 170 -12.97 8.36 0.01
CA PRO A 170 -12.68 9.26 1.13
C PRO A 170 -11.19 9.61 1.25
N LEU A 171 -10.31 8.60 1.20
CA LEU A 171 -8.89 8.78 1.44
C LEU A 171 -8.19 9.57 0.32
N HIS A 172 -8.44 9.20 -0.94
CA HIS A 172 -7.88 9.94 -2.07
C HIS A 172 -8.49 11.34 -2.18
N GLY A 173 -9.76 11.52 -1.80
CA GLY A 173 -10.41 12.82 -1.70
C GLY A 173 -9.74 13.71 -0.66
N ALA A 174 -9.47 13.18 0.53
CA ALA A 174 -8.79 13.91 1.60
C ALA A 174 -7.39 14.37 1.18
N LEU A 175 -6.58 13.47 0.61
CA LEU A 175 -5.25 13.80 0.10
C LEU A 175 -5.29 14.85 -1.02
N GLN A 176 -6.25 14.74 -1.95
CA GLN A 176 -6.44 15.73 -3.01
C GLN A 176 -6.84 17.10 -2.43
N SER A 177 -7.75 17.14 -1.46
CA SER A 177 -8.16 18.36 -0.78
C SER A 177 -7.00 18.99 0.02
N SER A 178 -6.20 18.19 0.73
CA SER A 178 -4.99 18.67 1.41
C SER A 178 -3.99 19.30 0.43
N ALA A 179 -3.79 18.69 -0.74
CA ALA A 179 -2.91 19.26 -1.76
C ALA A 179 -3.49 20.54 -2.39
N ALA A 180 -4.81 20.64 -2.54
CA ALA A 180 -5.47 21.86 -2.99
C ALA A 180 -5.31 23.00 -1.98
N ILE A 181 -5.41 22.71 -0.67
CA ILE A 181 -5.11 23.68 0.40
C ILE A 181 -3.63 24.10 0.30
N ALA A 182 -2.70 23.15 0.20
CA ALA A 182 -1.27 23.44 0.09
C ALA A 182 -0.92 24.33 -1.11
N ALA A 183 -1.63 24.16 -2.24
CA ALA A 183 -1.39 24.93 -3.46
C ALA A 183 -1.72 26.43 -3.33
N VAL A 184 -2.63 26.79 -2.41
CA VAL A 184 -3.07 28.18 -2.20
C VAL A 184 -2.49 28.79 -0.92
N THR A 185 -1.99 27.98 0.01
CA THR A 185 -1.38 28.45 1.26
C THR A 185 0.02 29.02 1.00
N PRO A 186 0.30 30.27 1.41
CA PRO A 186 1.66 30.83 1.33
C PRO A 186 2.65 30.00 2.15
N LYS A 187 3.73 29.55 1.51
CA LYS A 187 4.78 28.75 2.16
C LYS A 187 5.67 29.55 3.12
N ARG A 188 5.69 30.87 2.97
CA ARG A 188 6.44 31.80 3.81
C ARG A 188 5.58 33.02 4.07
N LEU A 189 5.54 33.45 5.33
CA LEU A 189 5.03 34.76 5.72
C LEU A 189 6.23 35.70 5.90
N GLY A 190 6.01 37.01 5.76
CA GLY A 190 7.09 38.00 5.90
C GLY A 190 7.64 38.06 7.33
N ALA A 191 8.97 38.14 7.44
CA ALA A 191 9.81 38.42 8.61
C ALA A 191 9.20 38.12 9.98
N ASP A 192 9.34 36.86 10.41
CA ASP A 192 9.41 36.54 11.83
C ASP A 192 10.68 35.70 12.03
N ASP A 193 11.80 36.37 12.27
CA ASP A 193 13.13 35.76 12.48
C ASP A 193 13.19 34.89 13.75
N SER A 194 12.08 34.81 14.51
CA SER A 194 11.95 34.08 15.77
C SER A 194 11.08 32.83 15.70
N ALA A 195 10.37 32.58 14.60
CA ALA A 195 9.41 31.48 14.49
C ALA A 195 9.93 30.31 13.64
N LEU A 196 9.57 29.08 14.01
CA LEU A 196 9.75 27.91 13.14
C LEU A 196 9.06 28.14 11.77
N PRO A 197 9.65 27.69 10.64
CA PRO A 197 8.99 27.77 9.35
C PRO A 197 7.64 27.06 9.35
N SER A 198 6.67 27.57 8.58
CA SER A 198 5.37 26.92 8.43
C SER A 198 5.52 25.49 7.88
N LEU A 199 4.81 24.52 8.48
CA LEU A 199 4.75 23.15 7.98
C LEU A 199 4.31 23.07 6.49
N TRP A 200 3.48 24.01 6.03
CA TRP A 200 3.07 24.09 4.62
C TRP A 200 4.24 24.32 3.65
N ALA A 201 5.39 24.80 4.13
CA ALA A 201 6.62 24.87 3.33
C ALA A 201 7.13 23.48 2.90
N MET A 202 6.76 22.42 3.63
CA MET A 202 7.13 21.03 3.32
C MET A 202 6.26 20.40 2.22
N ALA A 203 5.10 20.99 1.89
CA ALA A 203 4.28 20.51 0.79
C ALA A 203 4.94 20.81 -0.56
N ALA A 204 5.07 19.79 -1.40
CA ALA A 204 5.57 19.89 -2.76
C ALA A 204 4.42 20.07 -3.76
N SER A 205 4.75 20.44 -4.99
CA SER A 205 3.78 20.44 -6.09
C SER A 205 3.31 19.00 -6.36
N GLN A 206 2.04 18.84 -6.75
CA GLN A 206 1.52 17.54 -7.13
C GLN A 206 2.36 16.94 -8.29
N PRO A 207 2.75 15.66 -8.20
CA PRO A 207 3.42 14.96 -9.28
C PRO A 207 2.59 14.93 -10.57
N VAL A 208 3.27 14.88 -11.70
CA VAL A 208 2.62 14.76 -13.02
C VAL A 208 1.86 13.44 -13.10
N ALA A 209 0.59 13.49 -13.50
CA ALA A 209 -0.24 12.31 -13.70
C ALA A 209 0.29 11.46 -14.88
N HIS A 210 0.30 10.14 -14.74
CA HIS A 210 0.51 9.25 -15.89
C HIS A 210 -0.65 9.42 -16.89
N PRO A 211 -0.43 9.34 -18.22
CA PRO A 211 -1.49 9.55 -19.22
C PRO A 211 -2.72 8.63 -19.08
N LEU A 212 -2.56 7.48 -18.40
CA LEU A 212 -3.66 6.57 -18.09
C LEU A 212 -4.49 6.99 -16.85
N GLY A 213 -4.12 8.05 -16.15
CA GLY A 213 -4.87 8.64 -15.03
C GLY A 213 -4.94 7.81 -13.74
N HIS A 214 -4.39 6.60 -13.71
CA HIS A 214 -4.50 5.70 -12.55
C HIS A 214 -3.44 5.90 -11.46
N ALA A 215 -2.37 6.66 -11.76
CA ALA A 215 -1.24 6.93 -10.85
C ALA A 215 -0.40 8.10 -11.39
N PRO A 216 0.39 8.79 -10.54
CA PRO A 216 1.40 9.73 -11.03
C PRO A 216 2.66 9.05 -11.57
N LEU A 217 3.42 9.80 -12.37
CA LEU A 217 4.78 9.45 -12.79
C LEU A 217 5.70 9.38 -11.57
N ALA A 218 6.57 8.37 -11.55
CA ALA A 218 7.58 8.20 -10.52
C ALA A 218 8.81 9.04 -10.86
N ALA A 219 8.97 10.19 -10.22
CA ALA A 219 10.12 11.07 -10.45
C ALA A 219 11.47 10.37 -10.25
N TYR A 220 11.53 9.37 -9.35
CA TYR A 220 12.74 8.57 -9.10
C TYR A 220 13.09 7.57 -10.21
N HIS A 221 12.25 7.42 -11.25
CA HIS A 221 12.57 6.71 -12.48
C HIS A 221 12.93 7.66 -13.65
N ALA A 222 12.79 8.97 -13.47
CA ALA A 222 13.13 9.94 -14.52
C ALA A 222 14.60 9.79 -14.93
N GLY A 223 14.86 9.72 -16.24
CA GLY A 223 16.20 9.56 -16.80
C GLY A 223 16.82 8.15 -16.66
N LYS A 224 16.14 7.19 -15.99
CA LYS A 224 16.63 5.80 -15.86
C LYS A 224 16.21 4.87 -17.00
N GLY A 225 15.43 5.37 -17.96
CA GLY A 225 14.94 4.58 -19.10
C GLY A 225 13.82 3.58 -18.76
N HIS A 226 13.26 3.63 -17.54
CA HIS A 226 12.15 2.77 -17.13
C HIS A 226 10.80 3.35 -17.55
N GLY A 227 9.92 2.49 -18.05
CA GLY A 227 8.65 2.91 -18.62
C GLY A 227 7.61 1.79 -18.71
N CYS A 228 6.52 2.05 -19.40
CA CYS A 228 5.49 1.04 -19.63
C CYS A 228 6.05 -0.13 -20.46
N GLY A 229 7.09 0.09 -21.24
CA GLY A 229 7.75 -0.85 -22.14
C GLY A 229 8.29 -2.07 -21.44
N ASP A 230 9.01 -1.88 -20.33
CA ASP A 230 9.64 -2.89 -19.48
C ASP A 230 8.80 -3.24 -18.24
N CYS A 231 7.60 -2.65 -18.09
CA CYS A 231 6.72 -2.89 -16.96
C CYS A 231 6.05 -4.27 -16.97
N ALA A 232 6.02 -4.93 -15.82
CA ALA A 232 5.33 -6.18 -15.56
C ALA A 232 3.81 -6.08 -15.83
N TRP A 233 3.24 -4.89 -15.60
CA TRP A 233 1.80 -4.62 -15.74
C TRP A 233 1.34 -4.39 -17.18
N ARG A 234 2.27 -4.29 -18.14
CA ARG A 234 1.96 -4.18 -19.56
C ARG A 234 1.47 -5.52 -20.09
N PHE A 235 0.36 -5.53 -20.83
CA PHE A 235 -0.15 -6.72 -21.49
C PHE A 235 -0.79 -6.38 -22.83
N GLN A 236 -1.00 -7.41 -23.64
CA GLN A 236 -1.74 -7.32 -24.89
C GLN A 236 -2.94 -8.26 -24.80
N PRO A 237 -4.19 -7.78 -24.95
CA PRO A 237 -5.36 -8.65 -24.85
C PRO A 237 -5.35 -9.70 -25.97
N HIS A 238 -5.78 -10.93 -25.65
CA HIS A 238 -6.00 -11.97 -26.65
C HIS A 238 -7.08 -11.54 -27.65
N GLN A 239 -6.91 -11.91 -28.92
CA GLN A 239 -7.91 -11.67 -29.95
C GLN A 239 -9.16 -12.48 -29.61
N THR A 240 -10.24 -11.81 -29.23
CA THR A 240 -11.57 -12.43 -29.28
C THR A 240 -12.13 -12.25 -30.68
N TRP A 241 -12.78 -13.28 -31.20
CA TRP A 241 -13.34 -13.35 -32.56
C TRP A 241 -14.30 -12.21 -32.92
N ARG A 242 -14.78 -11.43 -31.95
CA ARG A 242 -15.74 -10.34 -32.16
C ARG A 242 -15.09 -8.97 -32.41
N ILE A 243 -13.78 -8.80 -32.27
CA ILE A 243 -13.16 -7.47 -32.39
C ILE A 243 -11.84 -7.55 -33.17
N PHE A 244 -11.88 -7.18 -34.46
CA PHE A 244 -10.72 -6.91 -35.32
C PHE A 244 -9.94 -5.63 -34.90
N ARG A 245 -9.72 -5.40 -33.60
CA ARG A 245 -8.87 -4.29 -33.15
C ARG A 245 -7.41 -4.74 -33.25
N ARG A 246 -6.58 -3.89 -33.88
CA ARG A 246 -5.12 -4.01 -33.88
C ARG A 246 -4.63 -4.26 -32.45
N ARG A 247 -3.67 -5.17 -32.32
CA ARG A 247 -2.97 -5.51 -31.06
C ARG A 247 -2.38 -4.22 -30.46
N SER A 248 -3.02 -3.69 -29.42
CA SER A 248 -2.56 -2.50 -28.70
C SER A 248 -2.16 -2.89 -27.28
N TRP A 249 -1.03 -2.37 -26.82
CA TRP A 249 -0.57 -2.53 -25.46
C TRP A 249 -1.47 -1.79 -24.47
N ARG A 250 -1.62 -2.35 -23.27
CA ARG A 250 -2.46 -1.85 -22.18
C ARG A 250 -1.77 -2.07 -20.84
N CYS A 251 -2.16 -1.29 -19.84
CA CYS A 251 -1.76 -1.50 -18.45
C CYS A 251 -2.88 -2.26 -17.73
N ARG A 252 -2.57 -3.27 -16.90
CA ARG A 252 -3.62 -3.98 -16.14
C ARG A 252 -4.28 -3.12 -15.06
N HIS A 253 -3.68 -2.00 -14.65
CA HIS A 253 -4.32 -1.03 -13.76
C HIS A 253 -5.36 -0.14 -14.47
N SER A 254 -5.36 -0.11 -15.80
CA SER A 254 -6.34 0.60 -16.63
C SER A 254 -6.54 -0.17 -17.94
N PRO A 255 -7.15 -1.37 -17.88
CA PRO A 255 -7.26 -2.27 -19.02
C PRO A 255 -8.16 -1.72 -20.15
N GLU A 256 -8.99 -0.73 -19.87
CA GLU A 256 -9.85 -0.03 -20.83
C GLU A 256 -9.07 0.93 -21.74
N LEU A 257 -7.97 1.50 -21.25
CA LEU A 257 -7.16 2.48 -21.98
C LEU A 257 -6.01 1.83 -22.75
N LYS A 258 -5.61 2.46 -23.87
CA LYS A 258 -4.48 2.02 -24.70
C LYS A 258 -3.22 2.76 -24.25
N LEU A 259 -2.10 2.07 -24.24
CA LEU A 259 -0.79 2.69 -24.16
C LEU A 259 -0.42 3.27 -25.52
N SER A 260 -0.02 4.54 -25.54
CA SER A 260 0.55 5.24 -26.70
C SER A 260 1.93 4.73 -27.07
N GLY A 261 2.69 4.21 -26.10
CA GLY A 261 4.04 3.70 -26.30
C GLY A 261 4.71 3.33 -24.98
N ASP A 262 6.00 3.65 -24.86
CA ASP A 262 6.81 3.49 -23.65
C ASP A 262 6.71 4.74 -22.76
N GLU A 263 5.49 5.01 -22.29
CA GLU A 263 5.23 6.10 -21.34
C GLU A 263 6.11 5.92 -20.09
N SER A 264 6.59 7.02 -19.51
CA SER A 264 7.49 6.97 -18.35
C SER A 264 6.89 6.21 -17.17
N ALA A 265 7.74 5.54 -16.39
CA ALA A 265 7.31 4.73 -15.26
C ALA A 265 6.48 5.53 -14.25
N CYS A 266 5.32 4.98 -13.88
CA CYS A 266 4.51 5.49 -12.77
C CYS A 266 4.94 4.88 -11.43
N VAL A 267 4.39 5.37 -10.32
CA VAL A 267 4.66 4.82 -8.97
C VAL A 267 4.23 3.37 -8.77
N ARG A 268 3.55 2.76 -9.75
CA ARG A 268 3.18 1.33 -9.77
C ARG A 268 4.03 0.50 -10.74
N TRP A 269 5.07 1.09 -11.32
CA TRP A 269 5.96 0.38 -12.22
C TRP A 269 6.66 -0.76 -11.47
N GLU A 270 6.76 -1.90 -12.14
CA GLU A 270 7.50 -3.06 -11.66
C GLU A 270 8.29 -3.63 -12.83
N ALA A 271 9.58 -3.88 -12.65
CA ALA A 271 10.43 -4.44 -13.69
C ALA A 271 9.95 -5.85 -14.07
N ARG A 272 9.61 -6.06 -15.35
CA ARG A 272 9.17 -7.37 -15.86
C ARG A 272 10.25 -8.44 -15.72
N GLU A 273 11.51 -8.08 -15.91
CA GLU A 273 12.65 -8.99 -15.81
C GLU A 273 12.88 -9.53 -14.40
N LEU A 274 12.40 -8.83 -13.37
CA LEU A 274 12.50 -9.28 -11.98
C LEU A 274 11.38 -10.26 -11.57
N LEU A 275 10.49 -10.62 -12.49
CA LEU A 275 9.50 -11.67 -12.27
C LEU A 275 10.19 -13.03 -12.28
N ASP A 276 10.47 -13.56 -11.09
CA ASP A 276 11.08 -14.87 -10.89
C ASP A 276 10.33 -15.68 -9.81
N CYS A 277 9.91 -16.89 -10.17
CA CYS A 277 9.22 -17.80 -9.27
C CYS A 277 10.13 -18.31 -8.15
N LEU A 278 11.43 -18.48 -8.41
CA LEU A 278 12.41 -18.88 -7.39
C LEU A 278 12.62 -17.78 -6.35
N ARG A 279 12.31 -16.52 -6.69
CA ARG A 279 12.37 -15.39 -5.75
C ARG A 279 11.05 -15.14 -5.04
N CYS A 280 9.92 -15.22 -5.74
CA CYS A 280 8.64 -14.79 -5.15
C CYS A 280 7.82 -15.92 -4.52
N GLY A 281 7.84 -17.13 -5.11
CA GLY A 281 7.00 -18.25 -4.68
C GLY A 281 5.49 -17.96 -4.63
N ALA A 282 5.02 -16.83 -5.20
CA ALA A 282 3.72 -16.23 -4.88
C ALA A 282 2.55 -17.23 -5.00
N CYS A 283 2.45 -17.92 -6.12
CA CYS A 283 1.39 -18.89 -6.41
C CYS A 283 1.50 -20.18 -5.57
N CYS A 284 2.72 -20.60 -5.26
CA CYS A 284 2.99 -21.81 -4.49
C CYS A 284 2.81 -21.58 -2.98
N ARG A 285 2.88 -20.32 -2.56
CA ARG A 285 2.56 -19.82 -1.22
C ARG A 285 1.06 -19.54 -1.07
N GLU A 286 0.68 -18.67 -0.16
CA GLU A 286 -0.67 -18.42 0.32
C GLU A 286 -1.58 -17.69 -0.71
N ALA A 287 -1.11 -17.45 -1.94
CA ALA A 287 -1.93 -16.80 -2.96
C ALA A 287 -3.11 -17.68 -3.44
N TYR A 288 -2.92 -18.98 -3.55
CA TYR A 288 -3.95 -19.90 -4.04
C TYR A 288 -4.13 -21.09 -3.12
N ASP A 289 -5.37 -21.50 -2.91
CA ASP A 289 -5.73 -22.56 -1.96
C ASP A 289 -5.79 -23.95 -2.62
N SER A 290 -5.68 -24.01 -3.95
CA SER A 290 -5.66 -25.27 -4.69
C SER A 290 -4.94 -25.14 -6.02
N VAL A 291 -4.31 -26.25 -6.43
CA VAL A 291 -3.81 -26.47 -7.79
C VAL A 291 -4.46 -27.76 -8.25
N GLU A 292 -5.30 -27.67 -9.27
CA GLU A 292 -5.97 -28.84 -9.84
C GLU A 292 -4.96 -29.74 -10.54
N VAL A 293 -5.18 -31.05 -10.37
CA VAL A 293 -4.40 -32.14 -10.96
C VAL A 293 -5.36 -32.98 -11.79
N GLU A 294 -5.14 -33.04 -13.11
CA GLU A 294 -5.96 -33.88 -13.99
C GLU A 294 -5.69 -35.38 -13.76
N LEU A 295 -6.62 -36.23 -14.20
CA LEU A 295 -6.59 -37.66 -13.92
C LEU A 295 -5.42 -38.40 -14.59
N ASP A 296 -4.90 -37.92 -15.70
CA ASP A 296 -3.82 -38.55 -16.47
C ASP A 296 -2.44 -37.96 -16.17
N GLU A 297 -2.33 -37.07 -15.17
CA GLU A 297 -1.06 -36.40 -14.88
C GLU A 297 -0.03 -37.31 -14.16
N PRO A 298 1.25 -37.28 -14.58
CA PRO A 298 2.33 -38.09 -13.97
C PRO A 298 2.47 -37.93 -12.46
N VAL A 299 2.22 -36.72 -11.94
CA VAL A 299 2.31 -36.40 -10.51
C VAL A 299 1.48 -37.34 -9.63
N ARG A 300 0.37 -37.88 -10.14
CA ARG A 300 -0.50 -38.81 -9.40
C ARG A 300 0.17 -40.17 -9.16
N VAL A 301 1.07 -40.57 -10.05
CA VAL A 301 1.76 -41.86 -10.01
C VAL A 301 3.11 -41.71 -9.32
N THR A 302 3.87 -40.66 -9.66
CA THR A 302 5.21 -40.44 -9.14
C THR A 302 5.19 -39.88 -7.71
N HIS A 303 4.20 -39.04 -7.37
CA HIS A 303 4.08 -38.36 -6.07
C HIS A 303 2.67 -38.48 -5.46
N PRO A 304 2.14 -39.71 -5.28
CA PRO A 304 0.77 -39.93 -4.80
C PRO A 304 0.55 -39.37 -3.38
N ASP A 305 1.62 -39.27 -2.60
CA ASP A 305 1.64 -38.68 -1.26
C ASP A 305 1.42 -37.16 -1.27
N LEU A 306 1.66 -36.47 -2.39
CA LEU A 306 1.45 -35.03 -2.56
C LEU A 306 0.11 -34.67 -3.20
N VAL A 307 -0.72 -35.65 -3.55
CA VAL A 307 -2.02 -35.44 -4.20
C VAL A 307 -3.15 -35.84 -3.27
N LEU A 308 -4.18 -35.00 -3.19
CA LEU A 308 -5.44 -35.30 -2.50
C LEU A 308 -6.56 -35.41 -3.54
N CYS A 309 -7.25 -36.55 -3.58
CA CYS A 309 -8.39 -36.76 -4.47
C CYS A 309 -9.68 -36.94 -3.66
N ASP A 310 -10.70 -36.16 -4.03
CA ASP A 310 -12.08 -36.32 -3.58
C ASP A 310 -12.97 -36.68 -4.79
N GLY A 311 -13.28 -37.97 -4.91
CA GLY A 311 -13.91 -38.53 -6.10
C GLY A 311 -13.06 -38.32 -7.36
N LYS A 312 -13.61 -37.56 -8.33
CA LYS A 312 -12.93 -37.24 -9.60
C LYS A 312 -12.07 -35.96 -9.54
N ARG A 313 -12.12 -35.21 -8.45
CA ARG A 313 -11.38 -33.95 -8.30
C ARG A 313 -10.11 -34.21 -7.51
N CYS A 314 -8.96 -34.05 -8.15
CA CYS A 314 -7.65 -34.16 -7.50
C CYS A 314 -6.98 -32.79 -7.44
N LYS A 315 -6.24 -32.54 -6.37
CA LYS A 315 -5.45 -31.32 -6.18
C LYS A 315 -4.13 -31.63 -5.48
N LEU A 316 -3.13 -30.78 -5.68
CA LEU A 316 -1.94 -30.81 -4.84
C LEU A 316 -2.29 -30.51 -3.39
N LYS A 317 -1.72 -31.28 -2.47
CA LYS A 317 -1.82 -31.04 -1.04
C LYS A 317 -1.13 -29.74 -0.65
N ARG A 318 -1.64 -29.15 0.42
CA ARG A 318 -1.11 -27.93 1.02
C ARG A 318 -0.82 -28.17 2.49
N THR A 319 0.17 -27.45 3.01
CA THR A 319 0.49 -27.42 4.44
C THR A 319 -0.59 -26.66 5.22
N GLU A 320 -0.54 -26.74 6.54
CA GLU A 320 -1.44 -25.98 7.42
C GLU A 320 -1.30 -24.46 7.25
N GLN A 321 -0.09 -23.98 6.94
CA GLN A 321 0.19 -22.58 6.60
C GLN A 321 -0.21 -22.22 5.16
N ASN A 322 -1.03 -23.06 4.52
CA ASN A 322 -1.49 -22.87 3.16
C ASN A 322 -0.36 -22.67 2.15
N ARG A 323 0.72 -23.48 2.25
CA ARG A 323 1.79 -23.56 1.24
C ARG A 323 1.65 -24.86 0.46
N CYS A 324 2.04 -24.89 -0.81
CA CYS A 324 2.13 -26.14 -1.56
C CYS A 324 3.07 -27.12 -0.83
N GLN A 325 2.64 -28.38 -0.65
CA GLN A 325 3.44 -29.37 0.08
C GLN A 325 4.76 -29.71 -0.63
N ALA A 326 4.85 -29.47 -1.94
CA ALA A 326 6.07 -29.62 -2.73
C ALA A 326 6.99 -28.37 -2.73
N LEU A 327 6.67 -27.34 -1.95
CA LEU A 327 7.42 -26.08 -1.92
C LEU A 327 8.51 -26.11 -0.85
N ASN A 328 9.77 -26.12 -1.29
CA ASN A 328 10.94 -25.96 -0.45
C ASN A 328 11.37 -24.48 -0.35
N GLY A 329 12.03 -24.16 0.76
CA GLY A 329 12.66 -22.86 1.01
C GLY A 329 11.70 -21.72 1.32
N GLY A 330 12.21 -20.49 1.26
CA GLY A 330 11.48 -19.25 1.56
C GLY A 330 10.79 -19.20 2.92
N GLY A 331 11.40 -19.82 3.93
CA GLY A 331 11.09 -19.61 5.34
C GLY A 331 11.61 -18.27 5.86
N ALA A 332 12.64 -17.71 5.23
CA ALA A 332 13.14 -16.36 5.48
C ALA A 332 13.00 -15.44 4.23
N PRO A 333 12.91 -14.11 4.40
CA PRO A 333 12.83 -13.15 3.28
C PRO A 333 14.00 -13.19 2.28
N THR A 334 15.14 -13.76 2.66
CA THR A 334 16.33 -13.88 1.80
C THR A 334 16.44 -15.25 1.12
N GLU A 335 15.71 -16.26 1.59
CA GLU A 335 15.82 -17.65 1.10
C GLU A 335 15.05 -17.85 -0.22
N ALA A 336 15.61 -18.61 -1.16
CA ALA A 336 14.95 -18.92 -2.43
C ALA A 336 13.85 -19.97 -2.26
N TYR A 337 12.91 -20.01 -3.20
CA TYR A 337 11.91 -21.07 -3.33
C TYR A 337 12.34 -22.11 -4.36
N ALA A 338 12.03 -23.37 -4.13
CA ALA A 338 12.20 -24.43 -5.10
C ALA A 338 11.03 -25.43 -5.04
N CYS A 339 10.64 -25.98 -6.19
CA CYS A 339 9.67 -27.06 -6.24
C CYS A 339 10.41 -28.40 -6.17
N SER A 340 10.10 -29.24 -5.19
CA SER A 340 10.72 -30.57 -5.04
C SER A 340 10.35 -31.53 -6.17
N ILE A 341 9.27 -31.26 -6.90
CA ILE A 341 8.73 -32.08 -7.99
C ILE A 341 8.77 -31.35 -9.34
N TYR A 342 9.76 -30.49 -9.58
CA TYR A 342 9.77 -29.56 -10.70
C TYR A 342 9.52 -30.21 -12.08
N GLU A 343 10.07 -31.39 -12.34
CA GLU A 343 9.85 -32.12 -13.60
C GLU A 343 8.45 -32.74 -13.68
N ASP A 344 7.91 -33.19 -12.54
CA ASP A 344 6.60 -33.86 -12.43
C ASP A 344 5.46 -32.89 -12.11
N ARG A 345 5.67 -31.57 -12.27
CA ARG A 345 4.64 -30.57 -11.93
C ARG A 345 3.32 -30.81 -12.68
N PRO A 346 2.17 -30.51 -12.04
CA PRO A 346 0.87 -30.52 -12.70
C PRO A 346 0.83 -29.61 -13.93
N ARG A 347 -0.09 -29.87 -14.87
CA ARG A 347 -0.24 -29.05 -16.08
C ARG A 347 -0.48 -27.59 -15.74
N THR A 348 -1.34 -27.31 -14.75
CA THR A 348 -1.60 -25.97 -14.21
C THR A 348 -0.33 -25.21 -13.84
N CYS A 349 0.67 -25.88 -13.26
CA CYS A 349 1.94 -25.27 -12.88
C CYS A 349 2.91 -25.16 -14.07
N ARG A 350 2.92 -26.13 -14.98
CA ARG A 350 3.82 -26.18 -16.14
C ARG A 350 3.44 -25.15 -17.21
N GLU A 351 2.15 -24.92 -17.43
CA GLU A 351 1.61 -23.99 -18.44
C GLU A 351 1.41 -22.57 -17.91
N PHE A 352 1.86 -22.29 -16.69
CA PHE A 352 1.68 -21.01 -16.04
C PHE A 352 2.42 -19.86 -16.75
N GLU A 353 1.66 -18.83 -17.16
CA GLU A 353 2.21 -17.63 -17.81
C GLU A 353 2.84 -16.66 -16.78
N ARG A 354 4.17 -16.60 -16.75
CA ARG A 354 4.93 -15.62 -15.96
C ARG A 354 4.63 -14.19 -16.45
N GLY A 355 4.18 -13.31 -15.56
CA GLY A 355 3.71 -11.96 -15.92
C GLY A 355 2.28 -11.93 -16.49
N GLY A 356 1.63 -13.09 -16.57
CA GLY A 356 0.21 -13.21 -16.88
C GLY A 356 -0.68 -12.64 -15.76
N ALA A 357 -1.99 -12.61 -16.00
CA ALA A 357 -2.96 -12.07 -15.05
C ALA A 357 -2.92 -12.81 -13.69
N HIS A 358 -2.85 -14.14 -13.71
CA HIS A 358 -2.76 -14.96 -12.51
C HIS A 358 -1.45 -14.75 -11.74
N CYS A 359 -0.32 -14.56 -12.45
CA CYS A 359 0.96 -14.25 -11.82
C CYS A 359 0.93 -12.96 -11.02
N LEU A 360 0.43 -11.89 -11.63
CA LEU A 360 0.37 -10.60 -10.98
C LEU A 360 -0.67 -10.60 -9.86
N ALA A 361 -1.85 -11.20 -10.07
CA ALA A 361 -2.85 -11.35 -9.03
C ALA A 361 -2.33 -12.13 -7.81
N ALA A 362 -1.55 -13.19 -8.01
CA ALA A 362 -0.93 -13.94 -6.93
C ALA A 362 0.08 -13.08 -6.16
N ARG A 363 0.99 -12.40 -6.87
CA ARG A 363 1.98 -11.48 -6.27
C ARG A 363 1.30 -10.35 -5.51
N GLN A 364 0.18 -9.84 -6.02
CA GLN A 364 -0.65 -8.89 -5.31
C GLN A 364 -1.19 -9.51 -4.01
N LYS A 365 -1.85 -10.67 -4.04
CA LYS A 365 -2.41 -11.28 -2.82
C LYS A 365 -1.37 -11.44 -1.69
N VAL A 366 -0.13 -11.79 -2.04
CA VAL A 366 0.96 -11.96 -1.07
C VAL A 366 1.85 -10.72 -0.83
N GLY A 367 1.43 -9.53 -1.30
CA GLY A 367 2.13 -8.28 -1.00
C GLY A 367 3.45 -8.05 -1.72
N LEU A 368 3.67 -8.70 -2.87
CA LEU A 368 4.91 -8.60 -3.66
C LEU A 368 4.81 -7.69 -4.89
N SER A 369 3.60 -7.21 -5.19
CA SER A 369 3.28 -6.30 -6.30
C SER A 369 2.23 -5.28 -5.85
N LEU A 370 2.06 -4.17 -6.57
CA LEU A 370 1.08 -3.10 -6.25
C LEU A 370 -0.31 -3.35 -6.82
#